data_AF-A0A5E4JE28-F1
#
_entry.id   AF-A0A5E4JE28-F1
#
_cell.length_a   1.000
_cell.length_b   1.000
_cell.length_c   1.000
_cell.angle_alpha   90.00
_cell.angle_beta   90.00
_cell.angle_gamma   90.00
#
_symmetry.space_group_name_H-M   'P 1'
#
loop_
_entity.id
_entity.type
_entity.pdbx_description
1 polymer ?
#
loop_
_entity_poly.entity_id
_entity_poly.type
_entity_poly.pdbx_seq_one_letter_code
_entity_poly.pdbx_strand_id
1 'polypeptide(L)'
;MAVFKAFFSKKSKKLEFKPDFNINNESFLYNGVLYNYFELMNQHNITNDSKTDGEVFFRLLEEKGVQILASYNADYSFIYANKDEKLLIMRDFLGTHPVYYEDNDEFFKACDESSNTSLELKPGTLLELDMKEGIVKLYSRVFFNPVKDFFESFEDSVEVVAGELFRAISSRVYNIPKFVIFSDSGKSSNFITQVARDLNCDFKIVNPDNGKEKINELKMLFPSSDNNTLNHLLPFYHCCEKAKEDFYEVIISPFGFMMDYESLLDAYKTLDYYYTISKKFNVSVRYPFLDNKLLDMLLNLSSAERVKVFEEVYTNIEN
;
A
#
# COMPACT_ATOMS: atom_id res chain seq x y z
N MET A 1 14.79 4.68 -2.76
CA MET A 1 14.02 4.31 -1.56
C MET A 1 15.01 3.93 -0.47
N ALA A 2 14.64 4.13 0.79
CA ALA A 2 15.42 3.63 1.92
C ALA A 2 15.55 2.10 1.86
N VAL A 3 16.60 1.57 2.48
CA VAL A 3 16.80 0.11 2.56
C VAL A 3 15.88 -0.43 3.64
N PHE A 4 14.81 -1.13 3.25
CA PHE A 4 13.90 -1.78 4.19
C PHE A 4 14.44 -3.16 4.59
N LYS A 5 15.25 -3.20 5.64
CA LYS A 5 15.84 -4.46 6.13
C LYS A 5 16.19 -4.40 7.61
N ALA A 6 15.92 -5.50 8.32
CA ALA A 6 16.46 -5.76 9.65
C ALA A 6 17.11 -7.15 9.72
N PHE A 7 18.16 -7.24 10.53
CA PHE A 7 18.85 -8.48 10.85
C PHE A 7 19.02 -8.60 12.36
N PHE A 8 18.68 -9.74 12.93
CA PHE A 8 18.84 -10.04 14.34
C PHE A 8 19.64 -11.34 14.50
N SER A 9 20.77 -11.26 15.19
CA SER A 9 21.53 -12.46 15.56
C SER A 9 20.95 -13.05 16.85
N LYS A 10 20.41 -14.26 16.79
CA LYS A 10 19.88 -14.96 17.97
C LYS A 10 20.98 -15.34 18.96
N LYS A 11 22.21 -15.56 18.46
CA LYS A 11 23.39 -15.88 19.27
C LYS A 11 23.94 -14.68 20.04
N SER A 12 24.15 -13.55 19.39
CA SER A 12 24.70 -12.35 20.05
C SER A 12 23.64 -11.42 20.63
N LYS A 13 22.35 -11.71 20.36
CA LYS A 13 21.21 -10.86 20.74
C LYS A 13 21.34 -9.43 20.23
N LYS A 14 21.93 -9.28 19.03
CA LYS A 14 22.17 -7.98 18.40
C LYS A 14 21.22 -7.77 17.23
N LEU A 15 20.48 -6.67 17.29
CA LEU A 15 19.65 -6.16 16.21
C LEU A 15 20.44 -5.14 15.36
N GLU A 16 20.32 -5.25 14.04
CA GLU A 16 20.94 -4.37 13.07
C GLU A 16 19.90 -3.95 12.03
N PHE A 17 19.56 -2.66 12.05
CA PHE A 17 18.79 -1.99 11.01
C PHE A 17 19.05 -0.48 11.06
N LYS A 18 18.71 0.23 9.98
CA LYS A 18 18.80 1.69 9.92
C LYS A 18 17.39 2.26 10.08
N PRO A 19 16.98 2.72 11.28
CA PRO A 19 15.67 3.33 11.46
C PRO A 19 15.58 4.70 10.80
N ASP A 20 14.38 5.07 10.39
CA ASP A 20 14.03 6.44 9.96
C ASP A 20 13.81 7.34 11.18
N PHE A 21 13.23 6.79 12.25
CA PHE A 21 12.91 7.52 13.46
C PHE A 21 13.40 6.79 14.71
N ASN A 22 13.85 7.58 15.69
CA ASN A 22 14.14 7.11 17.04
C ASN A 22 13.45 8.04 18.04
N ILE A 23 12.48 7.51 18.78
CA ILE A 23 11.67 8.26 19.76
C ILE A 23 11.64 7.42 21.03
N ASN A 24 11.92 8.03 22.19
CA ASN A 24 11.83 7.36 23.49
C ASN A 24 12.61 6.02 23.62
N ASN A 25 13.79 5.93 22.99
CA ASN A 25 14.63 4.71 22.88
C ASN A 25 14.00 3.57 22.08
N GLU A 26 13.04 3.88 21.24
CA GLU A 26 12.42 2.94 20.32
C GLU A 26 12.71 3.37 18.89
N SER A 27 12.85 2.38 18.00
CA SER A 27 13.37 2.58 16.64
C SER A 27 12.37 2.10 15.60
N PHE A 28 12.12 2.93 14.59
CA PHE A 28 11.10 2.68 13.56
C PHE A 28 11.67 2.85 12.16
N LEU A 29 11.45 1.87 11.30
CA LEU A 29 11.75 1.89 9.87
C LEU A 29 10.43 1.74 9.11
N TYR A 30 10.14 2.72 8.26
CA TYR A 30 8.85 2.89 7.62
C TYR A 30 8.99 2.81 6.10
N ASN A 31 8.09 2.08 5.46
CA ASN A 31 8.00 2.04 4.02
C ASN A 31 6.54 2.16 3.62
N GLY A 32 6.10 3.37 3.32
CA GLY A 32 4.70 3.61 3.04
C GLY A 32 4.33 5.07 2.99
N VAL A 33 3.02 5.31 2.96
CA VAL A 33 2.40 6.63 3.08
C VAL A 33 1.20 6.54 4.01
N LEU A 34 1.07 7.47 4.96
CA LEU A 34 -0.10 7.63 5.83
C LEU A 34 -0.94 8.81 5.34
N TYR A 35 -2.01 8.53 4.61
CA TYR A 35 -2.80 9.53 3.91
C TYR A 35 -3.60 10.46 4.83
N ASN A 36 -4.08 9.96 5.98
CA ASN A 36 -4.88 10.73 6.94
C ASN A 36 -4.06 11.28 8.12
N TYR A 37 -2.73 11.47 7.97
CA TYR A 37 -1.86 11.89 9.08
C TYR A 37 -2.28 13.24 9.72
N PHE A 38 -2.74 14.22 8.94
CA PHE A 38 -3.22 15.50 9.49
C PHE A 38 -4.47 15.35 10.37
N GLU A 39 -5.39 14.48 9.96
CA GLU A 39 -6.60 14.18 10.73
C GLU A 39 -6.20 13.54 12.07
N LEU A 40 -5.33 12.53 12.00
CA LEU A 40 -4.84 11.82 13.18
C LEU A 40 -4.05 12.72 14.12
N MET A 41 -3.21 13.63 13.59
CA MET A 41 -2.51 14.64 14.39
C MET A 41 -3.48 15.49 15.20
N ASN A 42 -4.55 15.98 14.57
CA ASN A 42 -5.53 16.83 15.23
C ASN A 42 -6.36 16.04 16.25
N GLN A 43 -6.79 14.82 15.92
CA GLN A 43 -7.60 13.97 16.79
C GLN A 43 -6.84 13.55 18.06
N HIS A 44 -5.54 13.30 17.95
CA HIS A 44 -4.71 12.79 19.05
C HIS A 44 -3.79 13.84 19.66
N ASN A 45 -3.79 15.08 19.17
CA ASN A 45 -2.90 16.17 19.60
C ASN A 45 -1.40 15.78 19.52
N ILE A 46 -1.00 15.18 18.39
CA ILE A 46 0.37 14.71 18.15
C ILE A 46 1.21 15.78 17.45
N THR A 47 2.44 15.97 17.92
CA THR A 47 3.43 16.83 17.25
C THR A 47 4.06 16.12 16.05
N ASN A 48 4.45 16.89 15.03
CA ASN A 48 5.13 16.37 13.84
C ASN A 48 6.34 17.24 13.52
N ASP A 49 7.46 16.92 14.18
CA ASP A 49 8.67 17.76 14.17
C ASP A 49 9.44 17.62 12.84
N SER A 50 9.46 16.42 12.26
CA SER A 50 10.06 16.09 10.96
C SER A 50 9.21 16.53 9.77
N LYS A 51 7.94 16.90 9.99
CA LYS A 51 6.95 17.21 8.95
C LYS A 51 6.72 16.06 7.97
N THR A 52 6.86 14.82 8.46
CA THR A 52 6.60 13.61 7.68
C THR A 52 5.40 12.87 8.25
N ASP A 53 4.72 12.13 7.41
CA ASP A 53 3.62 11.25 7.79
C ASP A 53 4.14 10.06 8.63
N GLY A 54 5.35 9.57 8.34
CA GLY A 54 6.01 8.48 9.07
C GLY A 54 6.26 8.78 10.55
N GLU A 55 6.55 10.03 10.94
CA GLU A 55 6.67 10.38 12.36
C GLU A 55 5.33 10.29 13.08
N VAL A 56 4.26 10.78 12.45
CA VAL A 56 2.90 10.72 13.00
C VAL A 56 2.48 9.26 13.15
N PHE A 57 2.74 8.44 12.13
CA PHE A 57 2.52 7.00 12.16
C PHE A 57 3.21 6.39 13.38
N PHE A 58 4.49 6.70 13.58
CA PHE A 58 5.28 6.10 14.64
C PHE A 58 4.83 6.56 16.03
N ARG A 59 4.66 7.87 16.26
CA ARG A 59 4.23 8.40 17.57
C ARG A 59 2.92 7.81 18.04
N LEU A 60 1.96 7.68 17.13
CA LEU A 60 0.68 7.07 17.44
C LEU A 60 0.80 5.57 17.71
N LEU A 61 1.64 4.86 16.95
CA LEU A 61 1.93 3.44 17.19
C LEU A 61 2.64 3.22 18.53
N GLU A 62 3.57 4.09 18.90
CA GLU A 62 4.29 4.12 20.18
C GLU A 62 3.32 4.33 21.35
N GLU A 63 2.43 5.33 21.24
CA GLU A 63 1.51 5.70 22.33
C GLU A 63 0.34 4.72 22.49
N LYS A 64 -0.24 4.25 21.38
CA LYS A 64 -1.49 3.47 21.37
C LYS A 64 -1.30 1.98 21.08
N GLY A 65 -0.11 1.58 20.66
CA GLY A 65 0.17 0.22 20.20
C GLY A 65 -0.55 -0.14 18.90
N VAL A 66 -0.44 -1.40 18.49
CA VAL A 66 -0.95 -1.93 17.19
C VAL A 66 -2.47 -1.84 16.99
N GLN A 67 -3.24 -1.36 17.97
CA GLN A 67 -4.68 -1.12 17.80
C GLN A 67 -4.95 0.13 16.96
N ILE A 68 -4.08 1.14 17.02
CA ILE A 68 -4.27 2.39 16.27
C ILE A 68 -4.26 2.21 14.75
N LEU A 69 -3.66 1.11 14.27
CA LEU A 69 -3.59 0.77 12.86
C LEU A 69 -4.98 0.66 12.20
N ALA A 70 -6.04 0.38 12.98
CA ALA A 70 -7.42 0.37 12.48
C ALA A 70 -7.93 1.76 12.07
N SER A 71 -7.31 2.84 12.57
CA SER A 71 -7.63 4.23 12.21
C SER A 71 -6.82 4.76 11.03
N TYR A 72 -5.84 3.98 10.54
CA TYR A 72 -4.92 4.45 9.51
C TYR A 72 -5.52 4.23 8.12
N ASN A 73 -5.56 5.30 7.34
CA ASN A 73 -5.64 5.20 5.89
C ASN A 73 -4.21 5.25 5.35
N ALA A 74 -3.62 4.09 5.07
CA ALA A 74 -2.22 3.99 4.72
C ALA A 74 -1.93 2.77 3.84
N ASP A 75 -0.94 2.93 2.97
CA ASP A 75 -0.25 1.84 2.28
C ASP A 75 1.11 1.70 2.96
N TYR A 76 1.44 0.54 3.55
CA TYR A 76 2.68 0.45 4.35
C TYR A 76 3.23 -0.95 4.60
N SER A 77 4.52 -0.99 4.88
CA SER A 77 5.14 -1.95 5.78
C SER A 77 6.03 -1.23 6.79
N PHE A 78 6.24 -1.82 7.96
CA PHE A 78 7.13 -1.26 8.96
C PHE A 78 7.93 -2.31 9.73
N ILE A 79 9.06 -1.87 10.29
CA ILE A 79 9.83 -2.58 11.32
C ILE A 79 9.94 -1.66 12.53
N TYR A 80 9.52 -2.16 13.69
CA TYR A 80 9.44 -1.39 14.92
C TYR A 80 10.10 -2.18 16.06
N ALA A 81 11.21 -1.67 16.58
CA ALA A 81 11.86 -2.18 17.78
C ALA A 81 11.38 -1.36 18.99
N ASN A 82 10.60 -1.99 19.87
CA ASN A 82 10.05 -1.33 21.05
C ASN A 82 10.96 -1.49 22.28
N LYS A 83 10.64 -0.79 23.36
CA LYS A 83 11.40 -0.81 24.62
C LYS A 83 11.37 -2.15 25.36
N ASP A 84 10.44 -3.03 25.03
CA ASP A 84 10.27 -4.35 25.67
C ASP A 84 11.11 -5.44 24.99
N GLU A 85 12.04 -5.05 24.11
CA GLU A 85 12.88 -5.92 23.30
C GLU A 85 12.06 -6.81 22.35
N LYS A 86 10.97 -6.25 21.80
CA LYS A 86 10.20 -6.86 20.72
C LYS A 86 10.50 -6.16 19.41
N LEU A 87 10.62 -6.95 18.35
CA LEU A 87 10.64 -6.47 16.97
C LEU A 87 9.30 -6.79 16.32
N LEU A 88 8.50 -5.76 16.08
CA LEU A 88 7.21 -5.83 15.40
C LEU A 88 7.40 -5.52 13.93
N ILE A 89 6.91 -6.40 13.06
CA ILE A 89 6.99 -6.26 11.62
C ILE A 89 5.61 -6.49 11.06
N MET A 90 5.12 -5.54 10.27
CA MET A 90 3.78 -5.62 9.73
C MET A 90 3.75 -5.18 8.28
N ARG A 91 2.92 -5.90 7.52
CA ARG A 91 2.50 -5.58 6.17
C ARG A 91 1.05 -5.10 6.20
N ASP A 92 0.73 -4.09 5.40
CA ASP A 92 -0.64 -3.59 5.28
C ASP A 92 -1.63 -4.69 4.83
N PHE A 93 -2.92 -4.37 4.92
CA PHE A 93 -3.99 -5.34 4.73
C PHE A 93 -4.03 -5.96 3.33
N LEU A 94 -3.71 -5.17 2.30
CA LEU A 94 -3.76 -5.61 0.90
C LEU A 94 -2.40 -6.03 0.38
N GLY A 95 -1.37 -5.81 1.19
CA GLY A 95 0.00 -6.15 0.88
C GLY A 95 0.62 -5.26 -0.17
N THR A 96 0.30 -3.96 -0.17
CA THR A 96 0.88 -2.98 -1.10
C THR A 96 2.40 -2.87 -1.00
N HIS A 97 2.96 -3.10 0.20
CA HIS A 97 4.40 -3.09 0.45
C HIS A 97 4.85 -4.49 0.93
N PRO A 98 5.51 -5.30 0.09
CA PRO A 98 5.89 -6.66 0.44
C PRO A 98 6.88 -6.71 1.59
N VAL A 99 6.80 -7.78 2.37
CA VAL A 99 7.77 -8.13 3.40
C VAL A 99 8.03 -9.62 3.31
N TYR A 100 9.31 -9.98 3.28
CA TYR A 100 9.81 -11.33 3.34
C TYR A 100 10.70 -11.48 4.57
N TYR A 101 10.69 -12.67 5.17
CA TYR A 101 11.49 -12.96 6.34
C TYR A 101 12.14 -14.34 6.28
N GLU A 102 13.26 -14.47 6.98
CA GLU A 102 14.00 -15.71 7.18
C GLU A 102 14.19 -15.89 8.69
N ASP A 103 13.85 -17.07 9.20
CA ASP A 103 14.00 -17.40 10.61
C ASP A 103 14.64 -18.79 10.75
N ASN A 104 15.75 -18.88 11.48
CA ASN A 104 16.42 -20.13 11.83
C ASN A 104 17.06 -20.03 13.22
N ASP A 105 17.85 -21.02 13.61
CA ASP A 105 18.47 -21.07 14.95
C ASP A 105 19.55 -19.99 15.16
N GLU A 106 20.16 -19.47 14.10
CA GLU A 106 21.25 -18.50 14.17
C GLU A 106 20.77 -17.05 14.09
N PHE A 107 19.78 -16.78 13.24
CA PHE A 107 19.34 -15.43 12.95
C PHE A 107 17.87 -15.33 12.58
N PHE A 108 17.37 -14.10 12.68
CA PHE A 108 16.15 -13.63 12.05
C PHE A 108 16.49 -12.49 11.10
N LYS A 109 15.85 -12.44 9.94
CA LYS A 109 16.01 -11.36 8.95
C LYS A 109 14.66 -11.03 8.35
N ALA A 110 14.38 -9.74 8.14
CA ALA A 110 13.25 -9.27 7.36
C ALA A 110 13.69 -8.22 6.34
N CYS A 111 13.12 -8.24 5.14
CA CYS A 111 13.32 -7.24 4.10
C CYS A 111 12.15 -7.18 3.12
N ASP A 112 12.15 -6.18 2.24
CA ASP A 112 11.15 -6.01 1.17
C ASP A 112 11.54 -6.67 -0.16
N GLU A 113 12.57 -7.51 -0.15
CA GLU A 113 13.07 -8.26 -1.31
C GLU A 113 13.05 -9.76 -1.01
N SER A 114 12.46 -10.53 -1.92
CA SER A 114 12.39 -11.99 -1.80
C SER A 114 13.75 -12.65 -2.07
N SER A 115 14.02 -13.76 -1.39
CA SER A 115 15.10 -14.69 -1.69
C SER A 115 14.56 -16.12 -1.81
N ASN A 116 15.38 -17.06 -2.31
CA ASN A 116 14.99 -18.46 -2.41
C ASN A 116 14.73 -19.13 -1.04
N THR A 117 15.22 -18.54 0.04
CA THR A 117 15.09 -19.04 1.42
C THR A 117 14.06 -18.27 2.23
N SER A 118 13.58 -17.13 1.74
CA SER A 118 12.65 -16.27 2.46
C SER A 118 11.21 -16.75 2.37
N LEU A 119 10.51 -16.62 3.48
CA LEU A 119 9.06 -16.76 3.57
C LEU A 119 8.41 -15.40 3.33
N GLU A 120 7.29 -15.38 2.62
CA GLU A 120 6.47 -14.18 2.45
C GLU A 120 5.62 -13.93 3.70
N LEU A 121 5.70 -12.72 4.27
CA LEU A 121 4.76 -12.28 5.29
C LEU A 121 3.43 -11.95 4.62
N LYS A 122 2.38 -12.68 5.00
CA LYS A 122 1.05 -12.51 4.40
C LYS A 122 0.45 -11.13 4.72
N PRO A 123 -0.34 -10.55 3.80
CA PRO A 123 -1.03 -9.30 4.04
C PRO A 123 -1.83 -9.32 5.36
N GLY A 124 -1.90 -8.16 6.04
CA GLY A 124 -2.62 -8.02 7.31
C GLY A 124 -2.05 -8.83 8.49
N THR A 125 -0.82 -9.35 8.37
CA THR A 125 -0.17 -10.15 9.42
C THR A 125 0.87 -9.31 10.17
N LEU A 126 0.78 -9.35 11.50
CA LEU A 126 1.80 -8.85 12.41
C LEU A 126 2.74 -10.00 12.81
N LEU A 127 4.02 -9.85 12.50
CA LEU A 127 5.10 -10.69 13.01
C LEU A 127 5.70 -10.02 14.25
N GLU A 128 5.77 -10.75 15.35
CA GLU A 128 6.49 -10.36 16.56
C GLU A 128 7.68 -11.30 16.76
N LEU A 129 8.89 -10.74 16.80
CA LEU A 129 10.07 -11.43 17.31
C LEU A 129 10.33 -10.96 18.74
N ASP A 130 10.28 -11.91 19.67
CA ASP A 130 10.83 -11.70 21.01
C ASP A 130 12.36 -11.80 20.94
N MET A 131 13.07 -10.68 21.11
CA MET A 131 14.53 -10.68 20.98
C MET A 131 15.20 -11.36 22.18
N LYS A 132 14.57 -11.40 23.36
CA LYS A 132 15.11 -12.12 24.52
C LYS A 132 15.10 -13.62 24.26
N GLU A 133 13.95 -14.15 23.88
CA GLU A 133 13.76 -15.59 23.68
C GLU A 133 14.20 -16.06 22.28
N GLY A 134 14.25 -15.16 21.29
CA GLY A 134 14.50 -15.50 19.88
C GLY A 134 13.33 -16.21 19.21
N ILE A 135 12.11 -16.02 19.73
CA ILE A 135 10.88 -16.69 19.30
C ILE A 135 10.08 -15.75 18.40
N VAL A 136 9.65 -16.27 17.24
CA VAL A 136 8.78 -15.57 16.30
C VAL A 136 7.32 -16.01 16.51
N LYS A 137 6.40 -15.06 16.52
CA LYS A 137 4.95 -15.27 16.56
C LYS A 137 4.29 -14.50 15.42
N LEU A 138 3.26 -15.10 14.83
CA LEU A 138 2.45 -14.50 13.78
C LEU A 138 1.04 -14.27 14.30
N TYR A 139 0.53 -13.06 14.08
CA TYR A 139 -0.82 -12.66 14.41
C TYR A 139 -1.49 -12.17 13.14
N SER A 140 -2.36 -13.00 12.56
CA SER A 140 -3.17 -12.61 11.41
C SER A 140 -4.44 -11.91 11.87
N ARG A 141 -4.81 -10.82 11.20
CA ARG A 141 -6.09 -10.15 11.41
C ARG A 141 -6.97 -10.29 10.16
N VAL A 142 -8.25 -10.55 10.38
CA VAL A 142 -9.29 -10.38 9.36
C VAL A 142 -9.85 -8.97 9.55
N PHE A 143 -9.74 -8.10 8.55
CA PHE A 143 -10.25 -6.72 8.66
C PHE A 143 -11.55 -6.49 7.88
N PHE A 144 -11.90 -7.34 6.91
CA PHE A 144 -13.19 -7.23 6.23
C PHE A 144 -14.20 -8.18 6.85
N ASN A 145 -15.25 -7.59 7.42
CA ASN A 145 -16.41 -8.34 7.87
C ASN A 145 -17.66 -7.61 7.37
N PRO A 146 -18.20 -8.00 6.19
CA PRO A 146 -19.37 -7.36 5.62
C PRO A 146 -20.50 -7.27 6.65
N VAL A 147 -21.07 -6.07 6.77
CA VAL A 147 -22.18 -5.75 7.66
C VAL A 147 -23.47 -5.78 6.84
N LYS A 148 -24.48 -6.51 7.32
CA LYS A 148 -25.80 -6.50 6.68
C LYS A 148 -26.42 -5.11 6.77
N ASP A 149 -27.16 -4.74 5.72
CA ASP A 149 -27.92 -3.49 5.65
C ASP A 149 -27.03 -2.24 5.81
N PHE A 150 -25.83 -2.28 5.21
CA PHE A 150 -24.86 -1.17 5.26
C PHE A 150 -25.43 0.14 4.67
N PHE A 151 -26.22 0.02 3.60
CA PHE A 151 -26.83 1.16 2.91
C PHE A 151 -28.34 1.19 3.15
N GLU A 152 -28.89 2.39 3.31
CA GLU A 152 -30.32 2.59 3.55
C GLU A 152 -31.17 2.39 2.29
N SER A 153 -30.62 2.75 1.12
CA SER A 153 -31.24 2.58 -0.19
C SER A 153 -30.18 2.46 -1.30
N PHE A 154 -30.62 2.24 -2.54
CA PHE A 154 -29.73 2.28 -3.70
C PHE A 154 -29.16 3.69 -3.92
N GLU A 155 -30.00 4.72 -3.81
CA GLU A 155 -29.60 6.13 -3.94
C GLU A 155 -28.58 6.52 -2.85
N ASP A 156 -28.80 6.08 -1.61
CA ASP A 156 -27.83 6.22 -0.52
C ASP A 156 -26.49 5.55 -0.88
N SER A 157 -26.52 4.32 -1.41
CA SER A 157 -25.29 3.64 -1.83
C SER A 157 -24.53 4.40 -2.92
N VAL A 158 -25.23 5.06 -3.85
CA VAL A 158 -24.61 5.89 -4.90
C VAL A 158 -23.94 7.11 -4.27
N GLU A 159 -24.63 7.84 -3.40
CA GLU A 159 -24.10 9.05 -2.76
C GLU A 159 -22.87 8.75 -1.89
N VAL A 160 -22.98 7.76 -1.00
CA VAL A 160 -21.91 7.41 -0.07
C VAL A 160 -20.69 6.86 -0.83
N VAL A 161 -20.88 5.99 -1.83
CA VAL A 161 -19.77 5.49 -2.66
C VAL A 161 -19.13 6.61 -3.46
N ALA A 162 -19.89 7.56 -4.02
CA ALA A 162 -19.31 8.69 -4.75
C ALA A 162 -18.41 9.55 -3.85
N GLY A 163 -18.89 9.88 -2.65
CA GLY A 163 -18.13 10.66 -1.67
C GLY A 163 -16.85 9.96 -1.22
N GLU A 164 -16.92 8.65 -0.98
CA GLU A 164 -15.78 7.87 -0.51
C GLU A 164 -14.77 7.56 -1.62
N LEU A 165 -15.25 7.42 -2.86
CA LEU A 165 -14.39 7.37 -4.04
C LEU A 165 -13.62 8.68 -4.22
N PHE A 166 -14.32 9.82 -4.15
CA PHE A 166 -13.69 11.13 -4.20
C PHE A 166 -12.66 11.29 -3.09
N ARG A 167 -12.99 10.93 -1.83
CA ARG A 167 -12.06 10.98 -0.70
C ARG A 167 -10.82 10.11 -0.93
N ALA A 168 -11.01 8.86 -1.36
CA ALA A 168 -9.93 7.89 -1.55
C ALA A 168 -8.94 8.33 -2.65
N ILE A 169 -9.43 8.93 -3.74
CA ILE A 169 -8.58 9.52 -4.77
C ILE A 169 -7.91 10.80 -4.26
N SER A 170 -8.70 11.71 -3.69
CA SER A 170 -8.22 13.00 -3.18
C SER A 170 -7.07 12.83 -2.19
N SER A 171 -7.18 11.92 -1.23
CA SER A 171 -6.15 11.68 -0.22
C SER A 171 -4.83 11.16 -0.82
N ARG A 172 -4.88 10.50 -1.98
CA ARG A 172 -3.71 9.97 -2.68
C ARG A 172 -3.09 10.95 -3.64
N VAL A 173 -3.80 11.99 -4.08
CA VAL A 173 -3.22 13.08 -4.90
C VAL A 173 -2.86 14.31 -4.07
N TYR A 174 -3.35 14.39 -2.83
CA TYR A 174 -3.12 15.50 -1.93
C TYR A 174 -1.64 15.72 -1.62
N ASN A 175 -1.23 16.99 -1.63
CA ASN A 175 0.12 17.46 -1.32
C ASN A 175 1.24 16.79 -2.16
N ILE A 176 0.91 16.29 -3.36
CA ILE A 176 1.90 15.89 -4.34
C ILE A 176 2.09 17.06 -5.33
N PRO A 177 3.32 17.55 -5.55
CA PRO A 177 3.57 18.64 -6.50
C PRO A 177 3.15 18.31 -7.93
N LYS A 178 3.48 17.10 -8.40
CA LYS A 178 3.08 16.56 -9.70
C LYS A 178 3.13 15.03 -9.68
N PHE A 179 2.27 14.35 -10.45
CA PHE A 179 2.24 12.88 -10.51
C PHE A 179 1.88 12.34 -11.89
N VAL A 180 2.08 11.03 -12.07
CA VAL A 180 1.58 10.29 -13.23
C VAL A 180 0.28 9.57 -12.87
N ILE A 181 -0.68 9.58 -13.77
CA ILE A 181 -1.83 8.67 -13.75
C ILE A 181 -1.52 7.52 -14.72
N PHE A 182 -1.50 6.29 -14.21
CA PHE A 182 -1.40 5.11 -15.06
C PHE A 182 -2.76 4.85 -15.72
N SER A 183 -2.82 4.97 -17.04
CA SER A 183 -4.06 4.76 -17.78
C SER A 183 -4.30 3.27 -18.02
N ASP A 184 -5.51 2.81 -17.71
CA ASP A 184 -6.05 1.53 -18.15
C ASP A 184 -6.86 1.66 -19.46
N SER A 185 -6.88 2.86 -20.07
CA SER A 185 -7.77 3.24 -21.18
C SER A 185 -9.27 3.05 -20.88
N GLY A 186 -9.63 2.94 -19.59
CA GLY A 186 -10.97 2.58 -19.13
C GLY A 186 -11.56 3.60 -18.15
N LYS A 187 -12.72 3.25 -17.59
CA LYS A 187 -13.45 4.12 -16.65
C LYS A 187 -12.66 4.41 -15.37
N SER A 188 -11.80 3.49 -14.93
CA SER A 188 -11.11 3.61 -13.65
C SER A 188 -10.07 4.72 -13.63
N SER A 189 -9.21 4.82 -14.66
CA SER A 189 -8.27 5.94 -14.81
C SER A 189 -8.97 7.25 -15.15
N ASN A 190 -10.15 7.22 -15.79
CA ASN A 190 -10.97 8.41 -16.01
C ASN A 190 -11.49 9.02 -14.70
N PHE A 191 -11.94 8.21 -13.73
CA PHE A 191 -12.32 8.71 -12.40
C PHE A 191 -11.17 9.44 -11.72
N ILE A 192 -9.98 8.83 -11.71
CA ILE A 192 -8.78 9.44 -11.12
C ILE A 192 -8.46 10.76 -11.83
N THR A 193 -8.53 10.76 -13.17
CA THR A 193 -8.28 11.94 -14.00
C THR A 193 -9.26 13.06 -13.71
N GLN A 194 -10.54 12.76 -13.57
CA GLN A 194 -11.56 13.78 -13.32
C GLN A 194 -11.37 14.44 -11.96
N VAL A 195 -11.21 13.63 -10.89
CA VAL A 195 -10.93 14.16 -9.55
C VAL A 195 -9.64 14.99 -9.52
N ALA A 196 -8.58 14.54 -10.21
CA ALA A 196 -7.34 15.29 -10.31
C ALA A 196 -7.52 16.65 -11.02
N ARG A 197 -8.39 16.74 -12.03
CA ARG A 197 -8.76 18.01 -12.69
C ARG A 197 -9.53 18.93 -11.75
N ASP A 198 -10.53 18.40 -11.05
CA ASP A 198 -11.38 19.18 -10.15
C ASP A 198 -10.57 19.79 -8.99
N LEU A 199 -9.53 19.08 -8.54
CA LEU A 199 -8.58 19.54 -7.53
C LEU A 199 -7.46 20.44 -8.09
N ASN A 200 -7.47 20.74 -9.39
CA ASN A 200 -6.42 21.51 -10.08
C ASN A 200 -5.00 20.94 -9.87
N CYS A 201 -4.87 19.62 -9.87
CA CYS A 201 -3.56 18.95 -9.74
C CYS A 201 -2.74 19.06 -11.02
N ASP A 202 -1.40 19.08 -10.89
CA ASP A 202 -0.48 18.90 -12.02
C ASP A 202 -0.22 17.41 -12.23
N PHE A 203 -0.61 16.87 -13.39
CA PHE A 203 -0.42 15.46 -13.68
C PHE A 203 -0.22 15.16 -15.16
N LYS A 204 0.42 14.01 -15.42
CA LYS A 204 0.57 13.43 -16.75
C LYS A 204 -0.13 12.08 -16.82
N ILE A 205 -0.89 11.84 -17.88
CA ILE A 205 -1.44 10.52 -18.17
C ILE A 205 -0.41 9.73 -18.99
N VAL A 206 -0.09 8.51 -18.56
CA VAL A 206 0.72 7.57 -19.34
C VAL A 206 -0.16 6.43 -19.81
N ASN A 207 -0.28 6.31 -21.13
CA ASN A 207 -1.03 5.23 -21.78
C ASN A 207 -0.27 3.90 -21.71
N PRO A 208 -0.99 2.77 -21.67
CA PRO A 208 -0.35 1.47 -21.58
C PRO A 208 0.43 1.18 -22.87
N ASP A 209 1.67 0.71 -22.72
CA ASP A 209 2.50 0.21 -23.82
C ASP A 209 2.98 -1.20 -23.49
N ASN A 210 2.77 -2.12 -24.41
CA ASN A 210 3.16 -3.51 -24.28
C ASN A 210 4.59 -3.78 -24.77
N GLY A 211 5.37 -2.74 -25.13
CA GLY A 211 6.75 -2.76 -25.63
C GLY A 211 7.50 -4.06 -25.40
N LYS A 212 7.33 -5.03 -26.31
CA LYS A 212 7.80 -6.42 -26.14
C LYS A 212 9.32 -6.50 -26.01
N GLU A 213 10.03 -5.49 -26.46
CA GLU A 213 11.47 -5.33 -26.28
C GLU A 213 11.89 -5.32 -24.80
N LYS A 214 11.01 -4.90 -23.89
CA LYS A 214 11.28 -4.80 -22.45
C LYS A 214 11.09 -6.11 -21.66
N ILE A 215 10.64 -7.18 -22.33
CA ILE A 215 10.36 -8.46 -21.66
C ILE A 215 11.61 -9.07 -21.01
N ASN A 216 12.79 -8.83 -21.60
CA ASN A 216 14.06 -9.34 -21.06
C ASN A 216 14.42 -8.66 -19.74
N GLU A 217 14.16 -7.36 -19.57
CA GLU A 217 14.41 -6.68 -18.30
C GLU A 217 13.47 -7.17 -17.21
N LEU A 218 12.19 -7.41 -17.55
CA LEU A 218 11.25 -8.06 -16.64
C LEU A 218 11.66 -9.49 -16.29
N LYS A 219 12.21 -10.27 -17.23
CA LYS A 219 12.72 -11.61 -16.96
C LYS A 219 13.92 -11.60 -16.01
N MET A 220 14.75 -10.55 -16.04
CA MET A 220 15.83 -10.38 -15.06
C MET A 220 15.31 -10.05 -13.66
N LEU A 221 14.25 -9.25 -13.55
CA LEU A 221 13.60 -8.94 -12.26
C LEU A 221 12.84 -10.15 -11.70
N PHE A 222 12.21 -10.93 -12.58
CA PHE A 222 11.33 -12.04 -12.20
C PHE A 222 11.68 -13.34 -12.96
N PRO A 223 12.84 -13.97 -12.68
CA PRO A 223 13.33 -15.12 -13.44
C PRO A 223 12.34 -16.30 -13.50
N SER A 224 11.62 -16.51 -12.40
CA SER A 224 10.66 -17.61 -12.24
C SER A 224 9.29 -17.39 -12.89
N SER A 225 9.00 -16.17 -13.37
CA SER A 225 7.68 -15.84 -13.94
C SER A 225 7.58 -16.26 -15.41
N ASP A 226 6.40 -16.73 -15.82
CA ASP A 226 6.10 -17.08 -17.21
C ASP A 226 5.87 -15.86 -18.09
N ASN A 227 5.92 -16.04 -19.42
CA ASN A 227 5.78 -14.94 -20.37
C ASN A 227 4.41 -14.27 -20.32
N ASN A 228 3.33 -14.97 -19.93
CA ASN A 228 2.01 -14.35 -19.84
C ASN A 228 1.99 -13.34 -18.71
N THR A 229 2.48 -13.73 -17.53
CA THR A 229 2.65 -12.85 -16.38
C THR A 229 3.51 -11.64 -16.74
N LEU A 230 4.67 -11.87 -17.38
CA LEU A 230 5.55 -10.76 -17.77
C LEU A 230 4.90 -9.81 -18.78
N ASN A 231 4.13 -10.32 -19.75
CA ASN A 231 3.41 -9.48 -20.70
C ASN A 231 2.39 -8.57 -20.01
N HIS A 232 1.70 -9.05 -18.98
CA HIS A 232 0.77 -8.23 -18.18
C HIS A 232 1.46 -7.12 -17.37
N LEU A 233 2.76 -7.23 -17.11
CA LEU A 233 3.54 -6.23 -16.37
C LEU A 233 4.15 -5.14 -17.27
N LEU A 234 4.23 -5.36 -18.59
CA LEU A 234 4.85 -4.42 -19.54
C LEU A 234 4.24 -3.01 -19.50
N PRO A 235 2.90 -2.83 -19.49
CA PRO A 235 2.30 -1.50 -19.37
C PRO A 235 2.72 -0.74 -18.12
N PHE A 236 2.78 -1.43 -16.99
CA PHE A 236 3.16 -0.82 -15.72
C PHE A 236 4.65 -0.51 -15.66
N TYR A 237 5.50 -1.39 -16.21
CA TYR A 237 6.93 -1.13 -16.38
C TYR A 237 7.18 0.12 -17.23
N HIS A 238 6.50 0.24 -18.37
CA HIS A 238 6.56 1.42 -19.23
C HIS A 238 6.14 2.69 -18.48
N CYS A 239 5.05 2.62 -17.71
CA CYS A 239 4.59 3.73 -16.88
C CYS A 239 5.65 4.20 -15.88
N CYS A 240 6.31 3.27 -15.20
CA CYS A 240 7.41 3.58 -14.27
C CYS A 240 8.64 4.17 -14.98
N GLU A 241 9.00 3.63 -16.15
CA GLU A 241 10.10 4.15 -16.97
C GLU A 241 9.83 5.61 -17.38
N LYS A 242 8.62 5.90 -17.89
CA LYS A 242 8.21 7.26 -18.27
C LYS A 242 8.15 8.22 -17.09
N ALA A 243 7.58 7.78 -15.97
CA ALA A 243 7.56 8.57 -14.75
C ALA A 243 8.99 8.98 -14.34
N LYS A 244 9.94 8.04 -14.41
CA LYS A 244 11.34 8.32 -14.08
C LYS A 244 12.00 9.26 -15.08
N GLU A 245 11.81 9.05 -16.39
CA GLU A 245 12.35 9.91 -17.46
C GLU A 245 11.90 11.37 -17.31
N ASP A 246 10.64 11.58 -16.94
CA ASP A 246 10.04 12.91 -16.80
C ASP A 246 10.10 13.49 -15.37
N PHE A 247 10.89 12.87 -14.49
CA PHE A 247 11.11 13.29 -13.11
C PHE A 247 9.82 13.38 -12.26
N TYR A 248 8.94 12.40 -12.39
CA TYR A 248 7.82 12.17 -11.48
C TYR A 248 8.21 11.16 -10.41
N GLU A 249 7.79 11.42 -9.16
CA GLU A 249 8.09 10.57 -8.02
C GLU A 249 6.90 9.70 -7.59
N VAL A 250 5.69 10.00 -8.10
CA VAL A 250 4.46 9.31 -7.72
C VAL A 250 3.65 8.91 -8.95
N ILE A 251 3.15 7.68 -8.95
CA ILE A 251 2.15 7.15 -9.87
C ILE A 251 0.87 6.86 -9.10
N ILE A 252 -0.27 7.30 -9.62
CA ILE A 252 -1.60 6.89 -9.17
C ILE A 252 -2.07 5.77 -10.09
N SER A 253 -2.26 4.58 -9.52
CA SER A 253 -2.64 3.38 -10.25
C SER A 253 -4.13 3.08 -10.11
N PRO A 254 -4.84 2.75 -11.19
CA PRO A 254 -6.22 2.30 -11.13
C PRO A 254 -6.40 0.86 -10.63
N PHE A 255 -5.31 0.18 -10.29
CA PHE A 255 -5.37 -1.18 -9.78
C PHE A 255 -6.26 -1.27 -8.52
N GLY A 256 -7.09 -2.31 -8.46
CA GLY A 256 -8.09 -2.50 -7.40
C GLY A 256 -9.52 -2.11 -7.78
N PHE A 257 -9.73 -1.44 -8.92
CA PHE A 257 -11.06 -0.98 -9.33
C PHE A 257 -12.07 -2.14 -9.40
N MET A 258 -13.14 -2.05 -8.62
CA MET A 258 -14.26 -3.00 -8.57
C MET A 258 -13.89 -4.47 -8.27
N MET A 259 -12.72 -4.73 -7.68
CA MET A 259 -12.32 -6.10 -7.31
C MET A 259 -13.28 -6.71 -6.28
N ASP A 260 -13.67 -7.97 -6.46
CA ASP A 260 -14.39 -8.74 -5.44
C ASP A 260 -13.46 -9.26 -4.34
N TYR A 261 -14.06 -9.84 -3.30
CA TYR A 261 -13.32 -10.33 -2.14
C TYR A 261 -12.25 -11.36 -2.53
N GLU A 262 -12.59 -12.33 -3.39
CA GLU A 262 -11.65 -13.36 -3.84
C GLU A 262 -10.48 -12.76 -4.65
N SER A 263 -10.76 -11.79 -5.52
CA SER A 263 -9.73 -11.07 -6.27
C SER A 263 -8.81 -10.26 -5.34
N LEU A 264 -9.35 -9.66 -4.28
CA LEU A 264 -8.58 -8.92 -3.29
C LEU A 264 -7.65 -9.84 -2.47
N LEU A 265 -8.07 -11.07 -2.17
CA LEU A 265 -7.22 -12.04 -1.47
C LEU A 265 -5.93 -12.37 -2.23
N ASP A 266 -5.95 -12.27 -3.56
CA ASP A 266 -4.81 -12.55 -4.42
C ASP A 266 -4.16 -11.29 -5.02
N ALA A 267 -4.75 -10.11 -4.84
CA ALA A 267 -4.28 -8.85 -5.40
C ALA A 267 -2.83 -8.52 -5.01
N TYR A 268 -2.42 -8.91 -3.79
CA TYR A 268 -1.07 -8.73 -3.27
C TYR A 268 0.02 -9.32 -4.19
N LYS A 269 -0.28 -10.41 -4.91
CA LYS A 269 0.68 -11.04 -5.84
C LYS A 269 1.06 -10.08 -6.98
N THR A 270 0.08 -9.36 -7.53
CA THR A 270 0.33 -8.32 -8.54
C THR A 270 0.98 -7.09 -7.93
N LEU A 271 0.60 -6.71 -6.71
CA LEU A 271 1.20 -5.59 -6.00
C LEU A 271 2.70 -5.83 -5.72
N ASP A 272 3.13 -7.05 -5.41
CA ASP A 272 4.55 -7.39 -5.25
C ASP A 272 5.37 -7.12 -6.52
N TYR A 273 4.82 -7.47 -7.69
CA TYR A 273 5.43 -7.15 -8.97
C TYR A 273 5.49 -5.63 -9.20
N TYR A 274 4.38 -4.93 -8.93
CA TYR A 274 4.32 -3.47 -9.11
C TYR A 274 5.30 -2.76 -8.18
N TYR A 275 5.37 -3.16 -6.92
CA TYR A 275 6.33 -2.65 -5.95
C TYR A 275 7.77 -2.86 -6.39
N THR A 276 8.12 -4.07 -6.85
CA THR A 276 9.49 -4.37 -7.31
C THR A 276 9.86 -3.53 -8.54
N ILE A 277 8.94 -3.39 -9.50
CA ILE A 277 9.14 -2.55 -10.69
C ILE A 277 9.29 -1.08 -10.28
N SER A 278 8.40 -0.54 -9.46
CA SER A 278 8.43 0.87 -9.09
C SER A 278 9.67 1.21 -8.24
N LYS A 279 10.10 0.29 -7.37
CA LYS A 279 11.34 0.40 -6.59
C LYS A 279 12.58 0.51 -7.49
N LYS A 280 12.66 -0.28 -8.57
CA LYS A 280 13.74 -0.18 -9.58
C LYS A 280 13.84 1.24 -10.16
N PHE A 281 12.71 1.89 -10.41
CA PHE A 281 12.66 3.24 -10.96
C PHE A 281 12.69 4.35 -9.90
N ASN A 282 12.63 3.99 -8.60
CA ASN A 282 12.50 4.91 -7.48
C ASN A 282 11.26 5.81 -7.62
N VAL A 283 10.12 5.18 -7.89
CA VAL A 283 8.80 5.83 -8.00
C VAL A 283 7.85 5.19 -6.98
N SER A 284 7.11 6.00 -6.25
CA SER A 284 6.05 5.58 -5.34
C SER A 284 4.75 5.33 -6.10
N VAL A 285 3.97 4.33 -5.70
CA VAL A 285 2.70 3.99 -6.34
C VAL A 285 1.60 4.07 -5.29
N ARG A 286 0.48 4.72 -5.63
CA ARG A 286 -0.69 4.85 -4.76
C ARG A 286 -1.90 4.22 -5.42
N TYR A 287 -2.74 3.57 -4.63
CA TYR A 287 -3.85 2.75 -5.11
C TYR A 287 -5.21 3.21 -4.54
N PRO A 288 -5.91 4.18 -5.16
CA PRO A 288 -7.16 4.72 -4.62
C PRO A 288 -8.26 3.69 -4.40
N PHE A 289 -8.37 2.72 -5.30
CA PHE A 289 -9.40 1.70 -5.22
C PHE A 289 -9.11 0.61 -4.19
N LEU A 290 -7.94 0.67 -3.56
CA LEU A 290 -7.51 -0.19 -2.47
C LEU A 290 -7.61 0.53 -1.10
N ASP A 291 -8.29 1.67 -1.04
CA ASP A 291 -8.58 2.36 0.22
C ASP A 291 -9.46 1.48 1.12
N ASN A 292 -9.03 1.24 2.36
CA ASN A 292 -9.69 0.31 3.27
C ASN A 292 -11.18 0.65 3.50
N LYS A 293 -11.52 1.94 3.64
CA LYS A 293 -12.90 2.35 3.89
C LYS A 293 -13.76 2.22 2.64
N LEU A 294 -13.20 2.56 1.47
CA LEU A 294 -13.87 2.34 0.20
C LEU A 294 -14.13 0.84 -0.04
N LEU A 295 -13.13 -0.01 0.21
CA LEU A 295 -13.26 -1.45 0.06
C LEU A 295 -14.28 -2.04 1.02
N ASP A 296 -14.27 -1.63 2.29
CA ASP A 296 -15.23 -2.10 3.29
C ASP A 296 -16.66 -1.85 2.82
N MET A 297 -16.94 -0.66 2.29
CA MET A 297 -18.23 -0.33 1.70
C MET A 297 -18.57 -1.13 0.46
N LEU A 298 -17.63 -1.24 -0.49
CA LEU A 298 -17.86 -1.95 -1.75
C LEU A 298 -18.10 -3.45 -1.52
N LEU A 299 -17.45 -4.04 -0.52
CA LEU A 299 -17.64 -5.45 -0.17
C LEU A 299 -19.00 -5.75 0.47
N ASN A 300 -19.75 -4.72 0.89
CA ASN A 300 -21.14 -4.84 1.33
C ASN A 300 -22.14 -4.88 0.16
N LEU A 301 -21.70 -4.57 -1.07
CA LEU A 301 -22.50 -4.65 -2.28
C LEU A 301 -22.20 -5.95 -3.04
N SER A 302 -23.23 -6.59 -3.58
CA SER A 302 -23.02 -7.68 -4.55
C SER A 302 -22.29 -7.15 -5.80
N SER A 303 -21.65 -8.03 -6.56
CA SER A 303 -20.98 -7.62 -7.81
C SER A 303 -21.92 -6.93 -8.80
N ALA A 304 -23.20 -7.32 -8.86
CA ALA A 304 -24.18 -6.66 -9.72
C ALA A 304 -24.58 -5.27 -9.22
N GLU A 305 -24.73 -5.10 -7.91
CA GLU A 305 -25.03 -3.80 -7.30
C GLU A 305 -23.87 -2.84 -7.47
N ARG A 306 -22.62 -3.29 -7.26
CA ARG A 306 -21.43 -2.46 -7.50
C ARG A 306 -21.40 -1.89 -8.90
N VAL A 307 -21.65 -2.72 -9.93
CA VAL A 307 -21.69 -2.25 -11.33
C VAL A 307 -22.70 -1.12 -11.50
N LYS A 308 -23.92 -1.30 -11.01
CA LYS A 308 -24.98 -0.29 -11.11
C LYS A 308 -24.62 1.00 -10.36
N VAL A 309 -24.09 0.86 -9.14
CA VAL A 309 -23.65 2.01 -8.34
C VAL A 309 -22.56 2.79 -9.07
N PHE A 310 -21.52 2.11 -9.57
CA PHE A 310 -20.44 2.78 -10.30
C PHE A 310 -20.90 3.41 -11.62
N GLU A 311 -21.88 2.81 -12.31
CA GLU A 311 -22.48 3.42 -13.51
C GLU A 311 -23.19 4.73 -13.17
N GLU A 312 -24.02 4.73 -12.12
CA GLU A 312 -24.73 5.94 -11.68
C GLU A 312 -23.77 7.03 -11.18
N VAL A 313 -22.76 6.64 -10.38
CA VAL A 313 -21.70 7.55 -9.93
C VAL A 313 -20.97 8.17 -11.12
N TYR A 314 -20.65 7.38 -12.14
CA TYR A 314 -19.97 7.87 -13.34
C TYR A 314 -20.86 8.85 -14.13
N THR A 315 -22.14 8.52 -14.33
CA THR A 315 -23.10 9.39 -15.02
C THR A 315 -23.31 10.72 -14.30
N ASN A 316 -23.30 10.73 -12.97
CA ASN A 316 -23.42 11.95 -12.18
C ASN A 316 -22.17 12.84 -12.22
N ILE A 317 -21.00 12.30 -12.57
CA ILE A 317 -19.77 13.07 -12.75
C ILE A 317 -19.68 13.70 -14.16
N GLU A 318 -20.29 13.07 -15.18
CA GLU A 318 -20.29 13.60 -16.55
C GLU A 318 -21.34 14.71 -16.79
N ASN A 319 -22.36 14.83 -15.94
CA ASN A 319 -23.45 15.81 -16.04
C ASN A 319 -23.22 17.03 -15.14
#